data_AF-A0A914GC69-F1
#
_entry.id   AF-A0A914GC69-F1
#
_cell.length_a   1.000
_cell.length_b   1.000
_cell.length_c   1.000
_cell.angle_alpha   90.00
_cell.angle_beta   90.00
_cell.angle_gamma   90.00
#
_symmetry.space_group_name_H-M   'P 1'
#
loop_
_entity.id
_entity.type
_entity.pdbx_description
1 polymer ?
#
loop_
_entity_poly.entity_id
_entity_poly.type
_entity_poly.pdbx_seq_one_letter_code
_entity_poly.pdbx_strand_id
1 'polypeptide(L)'
;MSQRNTALIVDDRWSSRDVYCTFGAIQFFSKYAHCITMDVQIAELLIVGCSTMKLSRWHAFECYVNAVGMIAGDELHMKLSKSPPSKPSLFSNAKEITIRALITDLSHLSRIPDYSVAVEALFDSNKIELFRINIIDNS
;
A
#
# COMPACT_ATOMS: atom_id res chain seq x y z
N MET A 1 9.80 15.52 -23.84
CA MET A 1 8.89 15.73 -22.69
C MET A 1 9.70 15.60 -21.41
N SER A 2 9.63 16.57 -20.50
CA SER A 2 10.34 16.51 -19.22
C SER A 2 9.66 15.48 -18.30
N GLN A 3 10.32 14.37 -18.01
CA GLN A 3 9.87 13.41 -17.00
C GLN A 3 9.90 14.09 -15.63
N ARG A 4 8.76 14.16 -14.94
CA ARG A 4 8.65 14.73 -13.60
C ARG A 4 8.53 13.58 -12.61
N ASN A 5 9.49 13.49 -11.70
CA ASN A 5 9.53 12.46 -10.67
C ASN A 5 9.24 13.10 -9.31
N THR A 6 8.43 12.42 -8.50
CA THR A 6 8.19 12.76 -7.11
C THR A 6 8.58 11.55 -6.26
N ALA A 7 9.36 11.76 -5.21
CA ALA A 7 9.68 10.74 -4.23
C ALA A 7 9.02 11.11 -2.90
N LEU A 8 8.33 10.15 -2.29
CA LEU A 8 7.84 10.23 -0.92
C LEU A 8 8.65 9.24 -0.10
N ILE A 9 9.30 9.74 0.95
CA ILE A 9 10.12 8.94 1.86
C ILE A 9 9.50 9.08 3.24
N VAL A 10 9.27 7.94 3.88
CA VAL A 10 8.65 7.86 5.20
C VAL A 10 9.61 7.09 6.10
N ASP A 11 9.82 7.61 7.29
CA ASP A 11 10.62 6.96 8.33
C ASP A 11 9.92 5.69 8.84
N ASP A 12 10.68 4.66 9.21
CA ASP A 12 10.15 3.41 9.73
C ASP A 12 9.38 3.61 11.06
N ARG A 13 9.68 4.68 11.79
CA ARG A 13 9.00 5.10 13.02
C ARG A 13 7.90 6.13 12.75
N TRP A 14 7.14 5.93 11.69
CA TRP A 14 5.97 6.77 11.40
C TRP A 14 4.95 6.79 12.53
N SER A 15 4.52 8.00 12.90
CA SER A 15 3.37 8.21 13.76
C SER A 15 2.06 8.03 12.99
N SER A 16 0.94 7.92 13.70
CA SER A 16 -0.37 7.90 13.02
C SER A 16 -0.59 9.15 12.18
N ARG A 17 -0.02 10.31 12.56
CA ARG A 17 -0.10 11.54 11.77
C ARG A 17 0.64 11.39 10.44
N ASP A 18 1.83 10.79 10.46
CA ASP A 18 2.64 10.57 9.26
C ASP A 18 1.95 9.63 8.28
N VAL A 19 1.21 8.62 8.78
CA VAL A 19 0.36 7.76 7.96
C VAL A 19 -0.69 8.56 7.19
N TYR A 20 -1.44 9.44 7.87
CA TYR A 20 -2.45 10.28 7.22
C TYR A 20 -1.82 11.28 6.23
N CYS A 21 -0.71 11.92 6.61
CA CYS A 21 0.00 12.85 5.74
C CYS A 21 0.53 12.17 4.47
N THR A 22 1.13 10.98 4.63
CA THR A 22 1.64 10.16 3.52
C THR A 22 0.51 9.76 2.59
N PHE A 23 -0.58 9.20 3.12
CA PHE A 23 -1.72 8.81 2.29
C PHE A 23 -2.34 10.01 1.56
N GLY A 24 -2.50 11.15 2.24
CA GLY A 24 -2.97 12.38 1.62
C GLY A 24 -2.05 12.90 0.51
N ALA A 25 -0.73 12.83 0.71
CA ALA A 25 0.24 13.17 -0.32
C ALA A 25 0.12 12.23 -1.54
N ILE A 26 -0.02 10.92 -1.31
CA ILE A 26 -0.21 9.95 -2.39
C ILE A 26 -1.50 10.25 -3.16
N GLN A 27 -2.63 10.49 -2.47
CA GLN A 27 -3.90 10.87 -3.12
C GLN A 27 -3.76 12.13 -3.98
N PHE A 28 -2.93 13.09 -3.57
CA PHE A 28 -2.68 14.28 -4.37
C PHE A 28 -1.90 13.96 -5.65
N PHE A 29 -0.86 13.12 -5.58
CA PHE A 29 0.00 12.82 -6.73
C PHE A 29 -0.54 11.69 -7.64
N SER A 30 -1.39 10.82 -7.11
CA SER A 30 -1.82 9.58 -7.77
C SER A 30 -2.48 9.79 -9.13
N LYS A 31 -3.26 10.88 -9.27
CA LYS A 31 -3.90 11.31 -10.53
C LYS A 31 -2.93 11.60 -11.67
N TYR A 32 -1.65 11.85 -11.38
CA TYR A 32 -0.62 12.18 -12.37
C TYR A 32 0.39 11.05 -12.60
N ALA A 33 0.37 10.03 -11.74
CA ALA A 33 1.35 8.96 -11.76
C ALA A 33 1.08 7.96 -12.90
N HIS A 34 2.13 7.62 -13.64
CA HIS A 34 2.09 6.62 -14.73
C HIS A 34 2.97 5.41 -14.40
N CYS A 35 4.18 5.67 -13.90
CA CYS A 35 5.10 4.66 -13.40
C CYS A 35 5.19 4.81 -11.88
N ILE A 36 4.89 3.74 -11.15
CA ILE A 36 4.84 3.73 -9.69
C ILE A 36 5.79 2.66 -9.18
N THR A 37 6.67 3.03 -8.27
CA THR A 37 7.47 2.09 -7.50
C THR A 37 7.29 2.41 -6.03
N MET A 38 6.93 1.40 -5.24
CA MET A 38 6.65 1.56 -3.81
C MET A 38 7.13 0.33 -3.04
N ASP A 39 7.38 0.51 -1.76
CA ASP A 39 7.63 -0.59 -0.84
C ASP A 39 6.30 -1.23 -0.41
N VAL A 40 6.34 -2.49 -0.01
CA VAL A 40 5.14 -3.30 0.27
C VAL A 40 4.29 -2.73 1.40
N GLN A 41 4.91 -2.11 2.40
CA GLN A 41 4.23 -1.41 3.49
C GLN A 41 3.40 -0.23 2.97
N ILE A 42 3.90 0.47 1.94
CA ILE A 42 3.15 1.54 1.27
C ILE A 42 2.02 0.96 0.42
N ALA A 43 2.24 -0.18 -0.25
CA ALA A 43 1.18 -0.87 -0.98
C ALA A 43 0.03 -1.27 -0.05
N GLU A 44 0.34 -1.83 1.12
CA GLU A 44 -0.65 -2.18 2.14
C GLU A 44 -1.37 -0.94 2.67
N LEU A 45 -0.66 0.14 3.00
CA LEU A 45 -1.26 1.42 3.37
C LEU A 45 -2.29 1.90 2.33
N LEU A 46 -1.97 1.80 1.04
CA LEU A 46 -2.84 2.26 -0.04
C LEU A 46 -4.11 1.42 -0.12
N ILE A 47 -3.98 0.10 -0.01
CA ILE A 47 -5.12 -0.81 0.05
C ILE A 47 -5.99 -0.45 1.24
N VAL A 48 -5.41 -0.29 2.43
CA VAL A 48 -6.15 0.07 3.63
C VAL A 48 -6.84 1.42 3.48
N GLY A 49 -6.16 2.42 2.92
CA GLY A 49 -6.73 3.74 2.67
C GLY A 49 -7.89 3.74 1.66
N CYS A 50 -7.95 2.74 0.77
CA CYS A 50 -9.09 2.50 -0.10
C CYS A 50 -10.18 1.63 0.54
N SER A 51 -9.92 0.97 1.67
CA SER A 51 -10.86 0.07 2.36
C SER A 51 -11.87 0.83 3.27
N THR A 52 -12.68 0.07 4.01
CA THR A 52 -13.55 0.60 5.07
C THR A 52 -12.83 0.79 6.42
N MET A 53 -11.56 0.40 6.52
CA MET A 53 -10.76 0.52 7.73
C MET A 53 -10.21 1.94 7.94
N LYS A 54 -10.26 2.41 9.18
CA LYS A 54 -9.58 3.64 9.59
C LYS A 54 -8.06 3.44 9.58
N LEU A 55 -7.31 4.33 8.94
CA LEU A 55 -5.85 4.30 8.92
C LEU A 55 -5.23 4.24 10.33
N SER A 56 -5.81 4.94 11.31
CA SER A 56 -5.35 4.86 12.70
C SER A 56 -5.48 3.46 13.33
N ARG A 57 -6.52 2.71 12.96
CA ARG A 57 -6.72 1.33 13.44
C ARG A 57 -5.70 0.39 12.81
N TRP A 58 -5.44 0.56 11.52
CA TRP A 58 -4.40 -0.19 10.83
C TRP A 58 -3.00 0.10 11.38
N HIS A 59 -2.66 1.37 11.56
CA HIS A 59 -1.37 1.77 12.14
C HIS A 59 -1.17 1.18 13.55
N ALA A 60 -2.21 1.15 14.39
CA ALA A 60 -2.14 0.50 15.69
C ALA A 60 -1.90 -1.03 15.57
N PHE A 61 -2.46 -1.66 14.55
CA PHE A 61 -2.22 -3.07 14.24
C PHE A 61 -0.77 -3.31 13.77
N GLU A 62 -0.23 -2.48 12.88
CA GLU A 62 1.19 -2.54 12.48
C GLU A 62 2.13 -2.41 13.68
N CYS A 63 1.87 -1.45 14.57
CA CYS A 63 2.62 -1.30 15.81
C CYS A 63 2.57 -2.55 16.69
N TYR A 64 1.40 -3.20 16.77
CA TYR A 64 1.24 -4.44 17.52
C TYR A 64 2.00 -5.61 16.89
N VAL A 65 1.89 -5.81 15.58
CA VAL A 65 2.63 -6.85 14.85
C VAL A 65 4.13 -6.68 15.04
N ASN A 66 4.63 -5.45 14.91
CA ASN A 66 6.04 -5.13 15.14
C ASN A 66 6.50 -5.40 16.58
N ALA A 67 5.63 -5.17 17.57
CA ALA A 67 5.93 -5.44 18.97
C ALA A 67 5.95 -6.95 19.31
N VAL A 68 5.10 -7.75 18.67
CA VAL A 68 5.05 -9.21 18.85
C VAL A 68 6.20 -9.92 18.10
N GLY A 69 6.71 -9.30 17.04
CA GLY A 69 7.86 -9.79 16.28
C GLY A 69 7.54 -10.92 15.31
N MET A 70 8.58 -11.39 14.63
CA MET A 70 8.50 -12.30 13.46
C MET A 70 7.92 -13.70 13.77
N ILE A 71 7.84 -14.12 15.03
CA ILE A 71 7.42 -15.49 15.39
C ILE A 71 5.90 -15.70 15.20
N ALA A 72 5.10 -14.64 15.26
CA ALA A 72 3.65 -14.71 15.05
C ALA A 72 3.10 -13.66 14.08
N GLY A 73 3.93 -12.73 13.59
CA GLY A 73 3.48 -11.63 12.71
C GLY A 73 2.78 -12.12 11.43
N ASP A 74 3.24 -13.23 10.87
CA ASP A 74 2.71 -13.82 9.63
C ASP A 74 1.31 -14.44 9.82
N GLU A 75 0.93 -14.77 11.06
CA GLU A 75 -0.39 -15.33 11.39
C GLU A 75 -1.38 -14.27 11.86
N LEU A 76 -0.94 -13.02 12.05
CA LEU A 76 -1.77 -11.91 12.48
C LEU A 76 -2.43 -11.26 11.26
N HIS A 77 -3.75 -11.39 11.17
CA HIS A 77 -4.56 -10.82 10.10
C HIS A 77 -5.70 -9.98 10.66
N MET A 78 -6.02 -8.87 9.98
CA MET A 78 -7.20 -8.07 10.26
C MET A 78 -8.14 -8.10 9.06
N LYS A 79 -9.21 -8.89 9.17
CA LYS A 79 -10.17 -9.10 8.09
C LYS A 79 -11.29 -8.08 8.08
N LEU A 80 -11.57 -7.54 6.91
CA LEU A 80 -12.75 -6.72 6.63
C LEU A 80 -13.73 -7.54 5.81
N SER A 81 -15.00 -7.51 6.22
CA SER A 81 -16.09 -8.21 5.52
C SER A 81 -16.86 -7.32 4.55
N LYS A 82 -16.59 -6.00 4.55
CA LYS A 82 -17.30 -5.02 3.74
C LYS A 82 -16.35 -4.39 2.72
N SER A 83 -16.70 -4.53 1.45
CA SER A 83 -16.07 -3.76 0.40
C SER A 83 -16.43 -2.27 0.53
N PRO A 84 -15.49 -1.37 0.23
CA PRO A 84 -15.77 0.05 0.17
C PRO A 84 -16.78 0.36 -0.96
N PRO A 85 -17.58 1.44 -0.85
CA PRO A 85 -18.40 1.90 -1.95
C PRO A 85 -17.53 2.25 -3.17
N SER A 86 -18.09 2.15 -4.38
CA SER A 86 -17.34 2.43 -5.59
C SER A 86 -16.83 3.88 -5.60
N LYS A 87 -15.54 4.02 -5.88
CA LYS A 87 -14.85 5.30 -6.03
C LYS A 87 -14.01 5.23 -7.31
N PRO A 88 -13.63 6.38 -7.91
CA PRO A 88 -12.61 6.40 -8.94
C PRO A 88 -11.33 5.73 -8.44
N SER A 89 -10.65 5.00 -9.32
CA SER A 89 -9.37 4.36 -9.01
C SER A 89 -8.35 5.39 -8.53
N LEU A 90 -7.64 5.07 -7.45
CA LEU A 90 -6.64 5.95 -6.85
C LEU A 90 -5.59 6.40 -7.89
N PHE A 91 -5.09 5.48 -8.69
CA PHE A 91 -4.09 5.70 -9.76
C PHE A 91 -4.71 5.43 -11.13
N SER A 92 -5.65 6.27 -11.54
CA SER A 92 -6.40 6.12 -12.80
C SER A 92 -5.58 6.21 -14.09
N ASN A 93 -4.31 6.63 -14.01
CA ASN A 93 -3.39 6.76 -15.14
C ASN A 93 -2.13 5.89 -15.02
N ALA A 94 -2.07 5.02 -13.99
CA ALA A 94 -0.98 4.08 -13.86
C ALA A 94 -0.91 3.16 -15.08
N LYS A 95 0.31 2.87 -15.50
CA LYS A 95 0.66 1.93 -16.56
C LYS A 95 1.63 0.87 -16.07
N GLU A 96 2.59 1.29 -15.23
CA GLU A 96 3.60 0.42 -14.67
C GLU A 96 3.59 0.50 -13.14
N ILE A 97 3.49 -0.64 -12.49
CA ILE A 97 3.48 -0.75 -11.03
C ILE A 97 4.55 -1.77 -10.61
N THR A 98 5.43 -1.35 -9.72
CA THR A 98 6.42 -2.22 -9.08
C THR A 98 6.28 -2.10 -7.57
N ILE A 99 6.00 -3.23 -6.92
CA ILE A 99 6.03 -3.35 -5.45
C ILE A 99 7.37 -3.99 -5.08
N ARG A 100 8.10 -3.36 -4.16
CA ARG A 100 9.34 -3.90 -3.59
C ARG A 100 9.04 -4.49 -2.22
N ALA A 101 9.54 -5.69 -1.95
CA ALA A 101 9.40 -6.33 -0.66
C ALA A 101 10.72 -6.97 -0.26
N LEU A 102 11.13 -6.82 1.00
CA LEU A 102 12.13 -7.69 1.60
C LEU A 102 11.47 -9.03 1.96
N ILE A 103 12.28 -10.08 2.14
CA ILE A 103 11.79 -11.38 2.63
C ILE A 103 11.10 -11.23 4.00
N THR A 104 11.60 -10.32 4.85
CA THR A 104 11.01 -10.01 6.16
C THR A 104 9.65 -9.32 6.08
N ASP A 105 9.29 -8.78 4.91
CA ASP A 105 8.10 -7.94 4.75
C ASP A 105 6.99 -8.69 3.97
N LEU A 106 7.15 -9.99 3.72
CA LEU A 106 6.20 -10.78 2.94
C LEU A 106 4.83 -10.92 3.64
N SER A 107 4.76 -10.77 4.96
CA SER A 107 3.50 -10.73 5.70
C SER A 107 2.59 -9.59 5.27
N HIS A 108 3.14 -8.46 4.83
CA HIS A 108 2.34 -7.37 4.26
C HIS A 108 1.60 -7.83 2.99
N LEU A 109 2.21 -8.68 2.15
CA LEU A 109 1.56 -9.25 0.97
C LEU A 109 0.46 -10.23 1.32
N SER A 110 0.63 -11.06 2.36
CA SER A 110 -0.36 -12.06 2.75
C SER A 110 -1.64 -11.43 3.31
N ARG A 111 -1.55 -10.20 3.86
CA ARG A 111 -2.68 -9.45 4.43
C ARG A 111 -3.47 -8.65 3.39
N ILE A 112 -2.92 -8.38 2.21
CA ILE A 112 -3.60 -7.62 1.13
C ILE A 112 -5.05 -8.10 0.87
N PRO A 113 -5.32 -9.40 0.71
CA PRO A 113 -6.66 -9.89 0.41
C PRO A 113 -7.67 -9.64 1.54
N ASP A 114 -7.22 -9.48 2.78
CA ASP A 114 -8.10 -9.36 3.95
C ASP A 114 -8.78 -8.00 4.05
N TYR A 115 -8.30 -7.00 3.32
CA TYR A 115 -8.86 -5.65 3.35
C TYR A 115 -10.08 -5.47 2.42
N SER A 116 -10.49 -6.51 1.69
CA SER A 116 -11.69 -6.51 0.84
C SER A 116 -11.75 -5.33 -0.14
N VAL A 117 -10.60 -4.95 -0.69
CA VAL A 117 -10.48 -3.88 -1.69
C VAL A 117 -10.33 -4.49 -3.07
N ALA A 118 -11.25 -4.12 -3.96
CA ALA A 118 -11.19 -4.50 -5.35
C ALA A 118 -10.03 -3.77 -6.07
N VAL A 119 -9.39 -4.42 -7.04
CA VAL A 119 -8.24 -3.86 -7.78
C VAL A 119 -8.62 -2.54 -8.46
N GLU A 120 -9.87 -2.42 -8.88
CA GLU A 120 -10.45 -1.25 -9.54
C GLU A 120 -10.48 0.00 -8.64
N ALA A 121 -10.44 -0.18 -7.31
CA ALA A 121 -10.31 0.93 -6.37
C ALA A 121 -8.89 1.54 -6.38
N LEU A 122 -7.90 0.79 -6.84
CA LEU A 122 -6.50 1.23 -6.91
C LEU A 122 -6.12 1.66 -8.32
N PHE A 123 -6.46 0.86 -9.33
CA PHE A 123 -5.97 1.02 -10.70
C PHE A 123 -7.07 0.81 -11.73
N ASP A 124 -6.91 1.43 -12.89
CA ASP A 124 -7.66 1.05 -14.10
C ASP A 124 -6.93 -0.11 -14.78
N SER A 125 -7.45 -1.33 -14.61
CA SER A 125 -6.83 -2.56 -15.10
C SER A 125 -6.63 -2.58 -16.62
N ASN A 126 -7.40 -1.81 -17.38
CA ASN A 126 -7.27 -1.72 -18.84
C ASN A 126 -6.05 -0.90 -19.29
N LYS A 127 -5.47 -0.10 -18.40
CA LYS A 127 -4.31 0.75 -18.68
C LYS A 127 -3.00 0.18 -18.17
N ILE A 128 -3.05 -0.85 -17.32
CA ILE A 128 -1.85 -1.49 -16.79
C ILE A 128 -1.17 -2.27 -17.90
N GLU A 129 0.02 -1.81 -18.25
CA GLU A 129 0.93 -2.46 -19.21
C GLU A 129 1.88 -3.40 -18.48
N LEU A 130 2.15 -3.14 -17.19
CA LEU A 130 3.09 -3.90 -16.39
C LEU A 130 2.78 -3.87 -14.88
N PHE A 131 2.77 -5.06 -14.26
CA PHE A 131 2.72 -5.23 -12.82
C PHE A 131 3.83 -6.19 -12.37
N ARG A 132 4.61 -5.80 -11.35
CA ARG A 132 5.70 -6.61 -10.81
C ARG A 132 5.77 -6.54 -9.29
N ILE A 133 6.20 -7.64 -8.69
CA ILE A 133 6.65 -7.69 -7.30
C ILE A 133 8.13 -8.09 -7.35
N ASN A 134 8.99 -7.22 -6.84
CA ASN A 134 10.42 -7.46 -6.73
C ASN A 134 10.73 -7.83 -5.29
N ILE A 135 11.13 -9.09 -5.07
CA ILE A 135 11.67 -9.53 -3.79
C ILE A 135 13.15 -9.13 -3.77
N ILE A 136 13.52 -8.30 -2.80
CA ILE A 136 14.87 -7.78 -2.63
C ILE A 136 15.51 -8.53 -1.48
N ASP A 137 16.74 -9.00 -1.69
CA ASP A 137 17.57 -9.60 -0.65
C ASP A 137 18.57 -8.56 -0.15
N ASN A 138 18.74 -8.47 1.17
CA ASN A 138 19.73 -7.58 1.82
C ASN A 138 21.06 -8.32 2.04
N SER A 139 21.44 -9.20 1.10
CA SER A 139 22.69 -9.97 1.13
C SER A 139 23.92 -9.07 1.14
#